data_AF-A0A814H5Y8-F1
#
_entry.id   AF-A0A814H5Y8-F1
#
_cell.length_a   1.000
_cell.length_b   1.000
_cell.length_c   1.000
_cell.angle_alpha   90.00
_cell.angle_beta   90.00
_cell.angle_gamma   90.00
#
_symmetry.space_group_name_H-M   'P 1'
#
loop_
_entity.id
_entity.type
_entity.pdbx_description
1 polymer ?
#
loop_
_entity_poly.entity_id
_entity_poly.type
_entity_poly.pdbx_seq_one_letter_code
_entity_poly.pdbx_strand_id
1 'polypeptide(L)'
;MSLSYAESLSYFPHKGKVGMPELTENVEDLQTKLNQLEQMIRQSHHTVVITGAGISTDAGIPDFRGPNGVWTLEKRGEKPTFNTSFEKAIPTYTHRALCRLEEANYLHFVISQNIDGLHHRSGLPVDKLAELHGNVFAEECEVCHMQVIRPTAVGSYCRKRTGNVCNSMKGRNKSLSCRGKLRDTVLDWEDALPETALKLSEQHCAKADLCLCLGTSLQIRPCRDLPRKTKKNGGKVVIVNLQKTSMDSIASLIIHERCDRVMKHILQKLNLDFEKKSDLNDLSKYSHVKKVVLLLGKNKSGKNYIGRKLAEKLSAILLNINESGQHEYEKTNDRVDTAQPTVNQWTNEKYHADPTYFCRVMLDEKNESCSSNPLWIISGVQHTKEIEYFQSYFYDRLLFVYIEASDDVRKKRGWTIVDTANTECQLDTNVQRSFTFTNNEEDSFDQQMSHLIHMINS
;
A
#
# COMPACT_ATOMS: atom_id res chain seq x y z
N MET A 1 -4.05 -12.28 -5.40
CA MET A 1 -5.12 -11.26 -5.37
C MET A 1 -6.22 -11.71 -4.42
N SER A 2 -6.96 -10.80 -3.79
CA SER A 2 -8.02 -11.19 -2.82
C SER A 2 -9.19 -11.94 -3.48
N LEU A 3 -9.51 -11.60 -4.73
CA LEU A 3 -10.48 -12.35 -5.53
C LEU A 3 -10.05 -13.82 -5.74
N SER A 4 -8.76 -14.06 -6.02
CA SER A 4 -8.24 -15.43 -6.22
C SER A 4 -8.38 -16.28 -4.95
N TYR A 5 -8.15 -15.68 -3.79
CA TYR A 5 -8.44 -16.33 -2.51
C TYR A 5 -9.93 -16.62 -2.39
N ALA A 6 -10.79 -15.63 -2.63
CA ALA A 6 -12.22 -15.77 -2.48
C ALA A 6 -12.84 -16.85 -3.38
N GLU A 7 -12.36 -16.97 -4.63
CA GLU A 7 -12.78 -17.99 -5.59
C GLU A 7 -12.25 -19.39 -5.24
N SER A 8 -11.21 -19.49 -4.40
CA SER A 8 -10.60 -20.76 -3.99
C SER A 8 -11.24 -21.42 -2.77
N LEU A 9 -12.05 -20.66 -2.03
CA LEU A 9 -12.73 -21.11 -0.82
C LEU A 9 -13.82 -22.14 -1.14
N SER A 10 -14.08 -23.03 -0.19
CA SER A 10 -15.24 -23.90 -0.24
C SER A 10 -16.53 -23.07 -0.25
N TYR A 11 -17.60 -23.61 -0.85
CA TYR A 11 -18.90 -22.93 -0.84
C TYR A 11 -19.39 -22.74 0.60
N PHE A 12 -19.73 -21.49 0.94
CA PHE A 12 -20.27 -21.15 2.25
C PHE A 12 -21.46 -20.20 2.10
N PRO A 13 -22.67 -20.59 2.55
CA PRO A 13 -23.89 -19.83 2.30
C PRO A 13 -23.96 -18.53 3.13
N HIS A 14 -23.22 -18.43 4.23
CA HIS A 14 -23.36 -17.34 5.21
C HIS A 14 -22.12 -16.44 5.27
N LYS A 15 -21.99 -15.50 4.35
CA LYS A 15 -20.84 -14.56 4.30
C LYS A 15 -20.95 -13.37 5.27
N GLY A 16 -22.00 -13.32 6.09
CA GLY A 16 -22.31 -12.26 7.04
C GLY A 16 -23.13 -11.11 6.42
N LYS A 17 -23.23 -9.99 7.13
CA LYS A 17 -23.82 -8.74 6.63
C LYS A 17 -22.83 -8.06 5.67
N VAL A 18 -23.25 -7.85 4.43
CA VAL A 18 -22.45 -7.27 3.35
C VAL A 18 -23.07 -5.97 2.85
N GLY A 19 -22.27 -5.05 2.32
CA GLY A 19 -22.72 -3.82 1.68
C GLY A 19 -23.47 -2.87 2.60
N MET A 20 -23.15 -2.86 3.90
CA MET A 20 -23.73 -1.87 4.82
C MET A 20 -23.28 -0.46 4.41
N PRO A 21 -24.12 0.57 4.62
CA PRO A 21 -23.73 1.94 4.32
C PRO A 21 -22.53 2.36 5.17
N GLU A 22 -21.65 3.15 4.55
CA GLU A 22 -20.60 3.86 5.26
C GLU A 22 -21.21 5.04 6.00
N LEU A 23 -20.67 5.31 7.19
CA LEU A 23 -21.06 6.41 8.05
C LEU A 23 -19.98 7.48 8.02
N THR A 24 -20.39 8.72 8.20
CA THR A 24 -19.49 9.87 8.31
C THR A 24 -19.78 10.63 9.60
N GLU A 25 -18.77 11.32 10.08
CA GLU A 25 -18.85 12.20 11.25
C GLU A 25 -18.67 13.65 10.80
N ASN A 26 -19.27 14.59 11.53
CA ASN A 26 -18.94 15.99 11.33
C ASN A 26 -17.52 16.27 11.85
N VAL A 27 -16.92 17.36 11.38
CA VAL A 27 -15.51 17.67 11.62
C VAL A 27 -15.19 17.89 13.11
N GLU A 28 -16.07 18.55 13.85
CA GLU A 28 -15.87 18.86 15.27
C GLU A 28 -15.92 17.61 16.16
N ASP A 29 -16.91 16.74 15.91
CA ASP A 29 -17.04 15.45 16.60
C ASP A 29 -15.85 14.54 16.29
N LEU A 30 -15.45 14.46 15.01
CA LEU A 30 -14.29 13.67 14.60
C LEU A 30 -13.02 14.16 15.30
N GLN A 31 -12.76 15.46 15.31
CA GLN A 31 -11.58 16.03 15.96
C GLN A 31 -11.58 15.77 17.47
N THR A 32 -12.74 15.83 18.11
CA THR A 32 -12.91 15.49 19.53
C THR A 32 -12.56 14.03 19.79
N LYS A 33 -13.09 13.12 18.98
CA LYS A 33 -12.82 11.67 19.11
C LYS A 33 -11.36 11.32 18.81
N LEU A 34 -10.72 12.00 17.85
CA LEU A 34 -9.30 11.82 17.56
C LEU A 34 -8.42 12.24 18.75
N ASN A 35 -8.76 13.35 19.41
CA ASN A 35 -8.07 13.76 20.64
C ASN A 35 -8.30 12.75 21.78
N GLN A 36 -9.52 12.20 21.92
CA GLN A 36 -9.80 11.16 22.91
C GLN A 36 -9.00 9.88 22.64
N LEU A 37 -8.91 9.45 21.37
CA LEU A 37 -8.12 8.28 20.99
C LEU A 37 -6.64 8.47 21.29
N GLU A 38 -6.08 9.64 20.96
CA GLU A 38 -4.69 9.95 21.26
C GLU A 38 -4.40 9.89 22.77
N GLN A 39 -5.27 10.47 23.60
CA GLN A 39 -5.15 10.39 25.05
C GLN A 39 -5.22 8.94 25.55
N MET A 40 -6.12 8.12 25.00
CA MET A 40 -6.21 6.70 25.35
C MET A 40 -4.91 5.97 25.00
N ILE A 41 -4.32 6.23 23.83
CA ILE A 41 -3.04 5.61 23.42
C ILE A 41 -1.91 6.06 24.35
N ARG A 42 -1.83 7.35 24.70
CA ARG A 42 -0.78 7.85 25.62
C ARG A 42 -0.86 7.25 27.02
N GLN A 43 -2.08 6.99 27.50
CA GLN A 43 -2.33 6.50 28.86
C GLN A 43 -2.29 4.97 28.97
N SER A 44 -2.35 4.26 27.84
CA SER A 44 -2.35 2.80 27.81
C SER A 44 -0.96 2.26 28.14
N HIS A 45 -0.91 1.28 29.05
CA HIS A 45 0.29 0.52 29.35
C HIS A 45 0.43 -0.72 28.47
N HIS A 46 -0.65 -1.22 27.87
CA HIS A 46 -0.60 -2.37 26.99
C HIS A 46 -1.65 -2.26 25.88
N THR A 47 -1.29 -1.58 24.78
CA THR A 47 -2.16 -1.44 23.60
C THR A 47 -2.08 -2.68 22.70
N VAL A 48 -3.24 -3.23 22.34
CA VAL A 48 -3.38 -4.26 21.30
C VAL A 48 -4.18 -3.71 20.13
N VAL A 49 -3.77 -4.03 18.91
CA VAL A 49 -4.48 -3.66 17.68
C VAL A 49 -5.01 -4.91 16.98
N ILE A 50 -6.28 -4.89 16.58
CA ILE A 50 -6.91 -5.90 15.74
C ILE A 50 -7.21 -5.29 14.38
N THR A 51 -6.64 -5.84 13.31
CA THR A 51 -6.80 -5.31 11.95
C THR A 51 -7.63 -6.23 11.07
N GLY A 52 -8.38 -5.64 10.14
CA GLY A 52 -9.05 -6.34 9.04
C GLY A 52 -8.81 -5.68 7.69
N ALA A 53 -9.51 -6.17 6.67
CA ALA A 53 -9.22 -5.84 5.28
C ALA A 53 -9.35 -4.34 4.95
N GLY A 54 -10.10 -3.58 5.75
CA GLY A 54 -10.25 -2.14 5.60
C GLY A 54 -8.94 -1.37 5.60
N ILE A 55 -7.92 -1.81 6.37
CA ILE A 55 -6.62 -1.12 6.41
C ILE A 55 -5.78 -1.30 5.13
N SER A 56 -6.16 -2.25 4.27
CA SER A 56 -5.47 -2.58 3.02
C SER A 56 -6.19 -2.04 1.77
N THR A 57 -7.36 -1.40 1.95
CA THR A 57 -8.14 -0.84 0.83
C THR A 57 -7.38 0.24 0.06
N ASP A 58 -6.61 1.08 0.75
CA ASP A 58 -5.75 2.10 0.13
C ASP A 58 -4.52 1.53 -0.58
N ALA A 59 -4.17 0.27 -0.33
CA ALA A 59 -3.18 -0.48 -1.12
C ALA A 59 -3.79 -1.10 -2.39
N GLY A 60 -5.06 -0.81 -2.70
CA GLY A 60 -5.77 -1.36 -3.84
C GLY A 60 -6.18 -2.83 -3.67
N ILE A 61 -6.19 -3.35 -2.43
CA ILE A 61 -6.73 -4.67 -2.09
C ILE A 61 -8.18 -4.46 -1.63
N PRO A 62 -9.20 -4.96 -2.35
CA PRO A 62 -10.58 -4.74 -1.93
C PRO A 62 -10.85 -5.46 -0.61
N ASP A 63 -11.71 -4.86 0.22
CA ASP A 63 -12.20 -5.53 1.42
C ASP A 63 -13.19 -6.65 1.06
N PHE A 64 -13.77 -7.28 2.09
CA PHE A 64 -14.72 -8.36 1.90
C PHE A 64 -16.19 -7.92 1.92
N ARG A 65 -16.55 -6.90 2.71
CA ARG A 65 -17.96 -6.60 3.08
C ARG A 65 -18.36 -5.13 2.95
N GLY A 66 -17.43 -4.28 2.53
CA GLY A 66 -17.67 -2.89 2.17
C GLY A 66 -18.69 -2.75 1.04
N PRO A 67 -19.11 -1.53 0.69
CA PRO A 67 -20.04 -1.30 -0.43
C PRO A 67 -19.60 -1.95 -1.75
N ASN A 68 -18.28 -2.04 -1.95
CA ASN A 68 -17.60 -2.65 -3.11
C ASN A 68 -16.71 -3.84 -2.70
N GLY A 69 -16.99 -4.45 -1.53
CA GLY A 69 -16.23 -5.60 -1.05
C GLY A 69 -16.49 -6.87 -1.87
N VAL A 70 -15.56 -7.82 -1.83
CA VAL A 70 -15.62 -9.06 -2.63
C VAL A 70 -16.95 -9.81 -2.46
N TRP A 71 -17.41 -10.01 -1.22
CA TRP A 71 -18.68 -10.72 -0.96
C TRP A 71 -19.91 -9.86 -1.26
N THR A 72 -19.79 -8.55 -1.18
CA THR A 72 -20.86 -7.62 -1.54
C THR A 72 -21.12 -7.67 -3.05
N LEU A 73 -20.06 -7.62 -3.84
CA LEU A 73 -20.13 -7.66 -5.30
C LEU A 73 -20.55 -9.05 -5.80
N GLU A 74 -19.99 -10.12 -5.23
CA GLU A 74 -20.42 -11.48 -5.56
C GLU A 74 -21.93 -11.68 -5.33
N LYS A 75 -22.50 -11.15 -4.24
CA LYS A 75 -23.95 -11.21 -3.98
C LYS A 75 -24.77 -10.50 -5.06
N ARG A 76 -24.18 -9.53 -5.77
CA ARG A 76 -24.78 -8.83 -6.92
C ARG A 76 -24.45 -9.47 -8.28
N GLY A 77 -23.65 -10.53 -8.30
CA GLY A 77 -23.14 -11.12 -9.55
C GLY A 77 -22.02 -10.30 -10.20
N GLU A 78 -21.38 -9.43 -9.43
CA GLU A 78 -20.31 -8.52 -9.88
C GLU A 78 -18.94 -8.97 -9.33
N LYS A 79 -17.86 -8.39 -9.88
CA LYS A 79 -16.48 -8.58 -9.40
C LYS A 79 -15.82 -7.23 -9.11
N PRO A 80 -14.88 -7.15 -8.15
CA PRO A 80 -14.13 -5.92 -7.89
C PRO A 80 -13.39 -5.44 -9.15
N THR A 81 -13.55 -4.16 -9.48
CA THR A 81 -12.86 -3.51 -10.61
C THR A 81 -11.39 -3.22 -10.31
N PHE A 82 -11.07 -2.92 -9.06
CA PHE A 82 -9.72 -2.71 -8.56
C PHE A 82 -9.28 -3.89 -7.69
N ASN A 83 -8.18 -4.53 -8.08
CA ASN A 83 -7.65 -5.69 -7.39
C ASN A 83 -6.15 -5.83 -7.63
N THR A 84 -5.35 -5.15 -6.81
CA THR A 84 -3.89 -5.25 -6.87
C THR A 84 -3.44 -6.65 -6.45
N SER A 85 -2.42 -7.20 -7.11
CA SER A 85 -1.82 -8.47 -6.66
C SER A 85 -1.13 -8.30 -5.31
N PHE A 86 -1.10 -9.36 -4.50
CA PHE A 86 -0.53 -9.26 -3.16
C PHE A 86 0.94 -8.86 -3.21
N GLU A 87 1.68 -9.33 -4.22
CA GLU A 87 3.09 -9.00 -4.47
C GLU A 87 3.31 -7.52 -4.75
N LYS A 88 2.37 -6.86 -5.46
CA LYS A 88 2.50 -5.46 -5.89
C LYS A 88 1.95 -4.48 -4.86
N ALA A 89 1.03 -4.93 -4.00
CA ALA A 89 0.48 -4.09 -2.95
C ALA A 89 1.61 -3.62 -2.04
N ILE A 90 1.59 -2.33 -1.67
CA ILE A 90 2.54 -1.74 -0.73
C ILE A 90 1.83 -1.47 0.61
N PRO A 91 2.54 -1.55 1.75
CA PRO A 91 1.94 -1.22 3.04
C PRO A 91 1.35 0.20 3.06
N THR A 92 0.11 0.31 3.52
CA THR A 92 -0.58 1.61 3.67
C THR A 92 0.03 2.45 4.79
N TYR A 93 -0.44 3.70 4.94
CA TYR A 93 0.01 4.56 6.04
C TYR A 93 -0.28 3.87 7.39
N THR A 94 -1.46 3.25 7.54
CA THR A 94 -1.83 2.51 8.74
C THR A 94 -0.82 1.40 9.08
N HIS A 95 -0.41 0.58 8.11
CA HIS A 95 0.56 -0.51 8.37
C HIS A 95 1.89 0.04 8.90
N ARG A 96 2.42 1.07 8.24
CA ARG A 96 3.66 1.73 8.64
C ARG A 96 3.50 2.42 10.01
N ALA A 97 2.34 3.01 10.26
CA ALA A 97 2.05 3.71 11.50
C ALA A 97 2.04 2.75 12.70
N LEU A 98 1.54 1.53 12.50
CA LEU A 98 1.60 0.48 13.52
C LEU A 98 3.05 0.09 13.84
N CYS A 99 3.93 -0.01 12.84
CA CYS A 99 5.36 -0.25 13.08
C CYS A 99 5.97 0.89 13.90
N ARG A 100 5.67 2.15 13.54
CA ARG A 100 6.18 3.31 14.25
C ARG A 100 5.69 3.43 15.69
N LEU A 101 4.45 3.04 15.95
CA LEU A 101 3.89 2.96 17.31
C LEU A 101 4.52 1.83 18.12
N GLU A 102 4.87 0.72 17.48
CA GLU A 102 5.58 -0.40 18.12
C GLU A 102 7.00 0.03 18.51
N GLU A 103 7.75 0.63 17.59
CA GLU A 103 9.10 1.19 17.83
C GLU A 103 9.09 2.22 18.98
N ALA A 104 8.03 3.01 19.08
CA ALA A 104 7.84 4.01 20.13
C ALA A 104 7.21 3.46 21.43
N ASN A 105 7.02 2.14 21.54
CA ASN A 105 6.41 1.44 22.68
C ASN A 105 4.95 1.83 23.01
N TYR A 106 4.22 2.42 22.06
CA TYR A 106 2.79 2.65 22.20
C TYR A 106 1.94 1.44 21.79
N LEU A 107 2.50 0.51 21.01
CA LEU A 107 1.83 -0.70 20.52
C LEU A 107 2.56 -1.95 21.00
N HIS A 108 1.82 -2.90 21.59
CA HIS A 108 2.43 -4.10 22.19
C HIS A 108 2.17 -5.39 21.40
N PHE A 109 1.09 -5.43 20.62
CA PHE A 109 0.75 -6.60 19.81
C PHE A 109 -0.26 -6.27 18.72
N VAL A 110 -0.11 -6.89 17.56
CA VAL A 110 -1.04 -6.80 16.43
C VAL A 110 -1.64 -8.17 16.15
N ILE A 111 -2.96 -8.19 16.00
CA ILE A 111 -3.74 -9.36 15.64
C ILE A 111 -4.40 -9.09 14.30
N SER A 112 -3.97 -9.78 13.26
CA SER A 112 -4.46 -9.55 11.90
C SER A 112 -5.41 -10.66 11.45
N GLN A 113 -6.52 -10.25 10.85
CA GLN A 113 -7.41 -11.11 10.05
C GLN A 113 -7.02 -11.12 8.57
N ASN A 114 -6.05 -10.30 8.17
CA ASN A 114 -5.64 -10.15 6.78
C ASN A 114 -4.65 -11.24 6.39
N ILE A 115 -4.78 -11.72 5.16
CA ILE A 115 -3.87 -12.70 4.56
C ILE A 115 -2.85 -12.06 3.62
N ASP A 116 -2.92 -10.74 3.42
CA ASP A 116 -2.18 -10.00 2.39
C ASP A 116 -0.67 -9.87 2.65
N GLY A 117 -0.20 -10.25 3.83
CA GLY A 117 1.21 -10.18 4.24
C GLY A 117 1.77 -8.77 4.40
N LEU A 118 0.93 -7.72 4.37
CA LEU A 118 1.41 -6.33 4.40
C LEU A 118 1.99 -5.92 5.75
N HIS A 119 1.55 -6.51 6.87
CA HIS A 119 2.17 -6.27 8.19
C HIS A 119 3.62 -6.78 8.24
N HIS A 120 3.87 -7.99 7.74
CA HIS A 120 5.24 -8.51 7.65
C HIS A 120 6.09 -7.64 6.72
N ARG A 121 5.54 -7.25 5.57
CA ARG A 121 6.23 -6.44 4.56
C ARG A 121 6.41 -4.98 4.97
N SER A 122 5.68 -4.48 5.97
CA SER A 122 5.88 -3.15 6.54
C SER A 122 7.03 -3.09 7.55
N GLY A 123 7.57 -4.25 7.95
CA GLY A 123 8.63 -4.36 8.96
C GLY A 123 8.14 -4.57 10.38
N LEU A 124 6.85 -4.89 10.58
CA LEU A 124 6.34 -5.19 11.92
C LEU A 124 7.04 -6.47 12.46
N PRO A 125 7.56 -6.47 13.69
CA PRO A 125 8.24 -7.63 14.25
C PRO A 125 7.34 -8.86 14.30
N VAL A 126 7.86 -10.02 13.87
CA VAL A 126 7.10 -11.27 13.75
C VAL A 126 6.59 -11.75 15.11
N ASP A 127 7.35 -11.53 16.19
CA ASP A 127 6.98 -11.87 17.56
C ASP A 127 5.90 -10.95 18.15
N LYS A 128 5.55 -9.86 17.45
CA LYS A 128 4.50 -8.91 17.81
C LYS A 128 3.25 -9.05 16.95
N LEU A 129 3.19 -10.06 16.08
CA LEU A 129 2.12 -10.27 15.12
C LEU A 129 1.48 -11.66 15.25
N ALA A 130 0.15 -11.70 15.28
CA ALA A 130 -0.63 -12.92 15.12
C ALA A 130 -1.47 -12.85 13.84
N GLU A 131 -1.14 -13.67 12.84
CA GLU A 131 -1.90 -13.80 11.59
C GLU A 131 -2.94 -14.92 11.72
N LEU A 132 -4.17 -14.56 12.08
CA LEU A 132 -5.19 -15.55 12.45
C LEU A 132 -5.79 -16.30 11.27
N HIS A 133 -5.75 -15.74 10.06
CA HIS A 133 -6.29 -16.38 8.85
C HIS A 133 -5.19 -16.84 7.87
N GLY A 134 -3.94 -16.86 8.33
CA GLY A 134 -2.78 -17.18 7.52
C GLY A 134 -2.24 -15.99 6.72
N ASN A 135 -1.31 -16.28 5.82
CA ASN A 135 -0.59 -15.31 5.01
C ASN A 135 -0.27 -15.94 3.64
N VAL A 136 -0.60 -15.25 2.56
CA VAL A 136 -0.43 -15.74 1.18
C VAL A 136 1.02 -15.98 0.76
N PHE A 137 1.98 -15.41 1.50
CA PHE A 137 3.41 -15.62 1.32
C PHE A 137 3.96 -16.73 2.22
N ALA A 138 3.16 -17.25 3.17
CA ALA A 138 3.62 -18.19 4.17
C ALA A 138 3.19 -19.63 3.85
N GLU A 139 4.14 -20.55 3.99
CA GLU A 139 3.88 -21.99 4.01
C GLU A 139 4.43 -22.63 5.29
N GLU A 140 3.80 -23.71 5.73
CA GLU A 140 4.08 -24.39 6.99
C GLU A 140 4.36 -25.87 6.73
N CYS A 141 5.37 -26.42 7.41
CA CYS A 141 5.67 -27.84 7.34
C CYS A 141 4.68 -28.69 8.14
N GLU A 142 4.13 -29.73 7.50
CA GLU A 142 3.24 -30.72 8.13
C GLU A 142 3.90 -31.50 9.30
N VAL A 143 5.24 -31.48 9.40
CA VAL A 143 6.00 -32.36 10.32
C VAL A 143 6.75 -31.60 11.42
N CYS A 144 7.29 -30.41 11.14
CA CYS A 144 7.92 -29.58 12.20
C CYS A 144 7.15 -28.32 12.53
N HIS A 145 6.10 -27.99 11.78
CA HIS A 145 5.36 -26.74 11.92
C HIS A 145 6.24 -25.48 11.74
N MET A 146 7.44 -25.64 11.18
CA MET A 146 8.26 -24.49 10.77
C MET A 146 7.54 -23.77 9.64
N GLN A 147 7.31 -22.48 9.85
CA GLN A 147 6.78 -21.59 8.83
C GLN A 147 7.93 -20.95 8.04
N VAL A 148 7.68 -20.77 6.75
CA VAL A 148 8.61 -20.13 5.82
C VAL A 148 7.84 -19.04 5.08
N ILE A 149 8.32 -17.80 5.19
CA ILE A 149 7.81 -16.68 4.40
C ILE A 149 8.57 -16.63 3.07
N ARG A 150 7.83 -16.60 1.96
CA ARG A 150 8.35 -16.55 0.60
C ARG A 150 8.37 -15.13 0.06
N PRO A 151 9.28 -14.81 -0.87
CA PRO A 151 9.32 -13.49 -1.51
C PRO A 151 8.13 -13.25 -2.47
N THR A 152 7.48 -14.32 -2.93
CA THR A 152 6.30 -14.30 -3.80
C THR A 152 5.17 -15.08 -3.16
N ALA A 153 3.91 -14.84 -3.55
CA ALA A 153 2.81 -15.64 -3.00
C ALA A 153 3.00 -17.13 -3.35
N VAL A 154 2.58 -17.98 -2.42
CA VAL A 154 2.75 -19.44 -2.51
C VAL A 154 1.93 -20.05 -3.65
N GLY A 155 0.83 -19.38 -4.06
CA GLY A 155 0.01 -19.78 -5.19
C GLY A 155 -1.06 -20.84 -4.88
N SER A 156 -1.13 -21.32 -3.64
CA SER A 156 -2.23 -22.15 -3.13
C SER A 156 -2.92 -21.50 -1.92
N TYR A 157 -4.13 -21.96 -1.64
CA TYR A 157 -4.98 -21.52 -0.53
C TYR A 157 -5.68 -22.73 0.09
N CYS A 158 -6.26 -22.54 1.29
CA CYS A 158 -7.03 -23.55 2.01
C CYS A 158 -6.16 -24.73 2.47
N ARG A 159 -4.98 -24.42 3.04
CA ARG A 159 -4.05 -25.40 3.63
C ARG A 159 -3.66 -26.51 2.65
N LYS A 160 -3.55 -26.19 1.36
CA LYS A 160 -3.18 -27.13 0.31
C LYS A 160 -1.66 -27.31 0.28
N ARG A 161 -1.21 -28.48 -0.15
CA ARG A 161 0.22 -28.75 -0.35
C ARG A 161 0.75 -27.90 -1.49
N THR A 162 1.87 -27.24 -1.25
CA THR A 162 2.48 -26.28 -2.20
C THR A 162 3.38 -26.97 -3.23
N GLY A 163 3.69 -28.26 -3.01
CA GLY A 163 4.69 -29.00 -3.77
C GLY A 163 6.11 -28.85 -3.20
N ASN A 164 6.33 -27.90 -2.29
CA ASN A 164 7.63 -27.69 -1.66
C ASN A 164 7.86 -28.67 -0.49
N VAL A 165 9.15 -28.84 -0.13
CA VAL A 165 9.59 -29.67 0.99
C VAL A 165 10.38 -28.84 2.00
N CYS A 166 10.25 -29.21 3.27
CA CYS A 166 10.89 -28.51 4.38
C CYS A 166 12.40 -28.76 4.39
N ASN A 167 13.15 -27.67 4.36
CA ASN A 167 14.61 -27.68 4.46
C ASN A 167 15.14 -27.49 5.89
N SER A 168 14.26 -27.44 6.90
CA SER A 168 14.70 -27.30 8.29
C SER A 168 15.51 -28.53 8.71
N MET A 169 16.57 -28.27 9.46
CA MET A 169 17.36 -29.33 10.09
C MET A 169 16.76 -29.70 11.44
N LYS A 170 16.77 -30.99 11.75
CA LYS A 170 16.24 -31.65 12.95
C LYS A 170 17.34 -32.49 13.62
N GLY A 171 17.08 -32.91 14.87
CA GLY A 171 17.99 -33.69 15.70
C GLY A 171 18.90 -32.82 16.58
N ARG A 172 19.49 -33.40 17.64
CA ARG A 172 20.31 -32.69 18.65
C ARG A 172 21.43 -31.85 18.03
N ASN A 173 21.97 -32.25 16.86
CA ASN A 173 23.05 -31.55 16.15
C ASN A 173 22.63 -31.04 14.75
N LYS A 174 21.34 -30.84 14.47
CA LYS A 174 20.85 -30.44 13.13
C LYS A 174 21.35 -31.36 11.99
N SER A 175 21.56 -32.65 12.28
CA SER A 175 22.18 -33.61 11.36
C SER A 175 21.19 -34.27 10.38
N LEU A 176 19.88 -34.08 10.57
CA LEU A 176 18.84 -34.68 9.73
C LEU A 176 17.94 -33.61 9.11
N SER A 177 17.72 -33.67 7.81
CA SER A 177 16.76 -32.78 7.13
C SER A 177 15.33 -33.25 7.40
N CYS A 178 14.42 -32.31 7.70
CA CYS A 178 13.01 -32.58 7.96
C CYS A 178 12.30 -33.23 6.77
N ARG A 179 12.43 -32.64 5.57
CA ARG A 179 11.78 -33.05 4.31
C ARG A 179 10.26 -33.21 4.35
N GLY A 180 9.59 -32.76 5.42
CA GLY A 180 8.14 -32.75 5.48
C GLY A 180 7.53 -31.88 4.39
N LYS A 181 6.37 -32.28 3.85
CA LYS A 181 5.66 -31.51 2.82
C LYS A 181 5.19 -30.18 3.40
N LEU A 182 5.26 -29.12 2.59
CA LEU A 182 4.80 -27.79 2.97
C LEU A 182 3.36 -27.57 2.48
N ARG A 183 2.57 -26.86 3.29
CA ARG A 183 1.22 -26.39 2.96
C ARG A 183 1.15 -24.88 3.05
N ASP A 184 0.31 -24.24 2.26
CA ASP A 184 -0.01 -22.83 2.53
C ASP A 184 -0.66 -22.66 3.91
N THR A 185 -0.64 -21.44 4.43
CA THR A 185 -1.20 -21.12 5.75
C THR A 185 -2.61 -20.54 5.69
N VAL A 186 -3.12 -20.24 4.50
CA VAL A 186 -4.40 -19.56 4.32
C VAL A 186 -5.54 -20.54 4.61
N LEU A 187 -6.50 -20.10 5.41
CA LEU A 187 -7.60 -20.93 5.90
C LEU A 187 -8.78 -20.96 4.92
N ASP A 188 -9.46 -22.11 4.84
CA ASP A 188 -10.84 -22.22 4.36
C ASP A 188 -11.84 -21.90 5.49
N TRP A 189 -13.14 -21.89 5.18
CA TRP A 189 -14.20 -21.53 6.12
C TRP A 189 -14.28 -22.40 7.38
N GLU A 190 -14.03 -23.70 7.24
CA GLU A 190 -14.13 -24.69 8.33
C GLU A 190 -12.77 -25.05 8.94
N ASP A 191 -11.68 -24.46 8.44
CA ASP A 191 -10.35 -24.68 9.01
C ASP A 191 -10.24 -24.06 10.40
N ALA A 192 -9.58 -24.78 11.30
CA ALA A 192 -9.25 -24.26 12.62
C ALA A 192 -8.21 -23.13 12.51
N LEU A 193 -8.37 -22.10 13.35
CA LEU A 193 -7.36 -21.05 13.49
C LEU A 193 -6.04 -21.63 14.04
N PRO A 194 -4.88 -21.05 13.68
CA PRO A 194 -3.59 -21.42 14.23
C PRO A 194 -3.57 -21.26 15.76
N GLU A 195 -3.47 -22.36 16.49
CA GLU A 195 -3.64 -22.43 17.95
C GLU A 195 -2.69 -21.47 18.69
N THR A 196 -1.40 -21.46 18.32
CA THR A 196 -0.40 -20.59 18.94
C THR A 196 -0.75 -19.11 18.75
N ALA A 197 -1.10 -18.71 17.53
CA ALA A 197 -1.44 -17.32 17.23
C ALA A 197 -2.74 -16.88 17.91
N LEU A 198 -3.75 -17.76 17.95
CA LEU A 198 -4.98 -17.51 18.68
C LEU A 198 -4.72 -17.37 20.18
N LYS A 199 -3.97 -18.29 20.79
CA LYS A 199 -3.63 -18.25 22.22
C LYS A 199 -2.87 -16.98 22.58
N LEU A 200 -1.88 -16.58 21.78
CA LEU A 200 -1.16 -15.31 21.97
C LEU A 200 -2.12 -14.12 21.87
N SER A 201 -2.98 -14.10 20.86
CA SER A 201 -4.00 -13.06 20.69
C SER A 201 -4.90 -12.94 21.92
N GLU A 202 -5.38 -14.06 22.44
CA GLU A 202 -6.21 -14.08 23.64
C GLU A 202 -5.47 -13.57 24.89
N GLN A 203 -4.21 -13.96 25.06
CA GLN A 203 -3.35 -13.52 26.16
C GLN A 203 -3.08 -12.02 26.10
N HIS A 204 -2.74 -11.49 24.91
CA HIS A 204 -2.50 -10.06 24.73
C HIS A 204 -3.78 -9.25 24.94
N CYS A 205 -4.92 -9.68 24.37
CA CYS A 205 -6.19 -9.01 24.60
C CYS A 205 -6.61 -9.03 26.08
N ALA A 206 -6.35 -10.12 26.81
CA ALA A 206 -6.65 -10.18 28.24
C ALA A 206 -5.77 -9.26 29.10
N LYS A 207 -4.52 -9.00 28.68
CA LYS A 207 -3.61 -8.05 29.36
C LYS A 207 -3.87 -6.59 28.98
N ALA A 208 -4.47 -6.36 27.82
CA ALA A 208 -4.63 -5.02 27.29
C ALA A 208 -5.54 -4.15 28.15
N ASP A 209 -5.11 -2.91 28.39
CA ASP A 209 -5.96 -1.84 28.90
C ASP A 209 -6.56 -0.99 27.75
N LEU A 210 -6.07 -1.18 26.53
CA LEU A 210 -6.60 -0.59 25.30
C LEU A 210 -6.56 -1.58 24.12
N CYS A 211 -7.70 -1.80 23.47
CA CYS A 211 -7.81 -2.58 22.24
C CYS A 211 -8.38 -1.72 21.10
N LEU A 212 -7.61 -1.52 20.04
CA LEU A 212 -8.02 -0.79 18.83
C LEU A 212 -8.43 -1.79 17.74
N CYS A 213 -9.64 -1.68 17.21
CA CYS A 213 -10.10 -2.44 16.05
C CYS A 213 -10.07 -1.54 14.82
N LEU A 214 -9.21 -1.83 13.84
CA LEU A 214 -8.99 -1.01 12.66
C LEU A 214 -9.47 -1.75 11.39
N GLY A 215 -10.41 -1.16 10.66
CA GLY A 215 -10.81 -1.66 9.34
C GLY A 215 -11.39 -3.07 9.35
N THR A 216 -12.08 -3.46 10.41
CA THR A 216 -12.72 -4.77 10.53
C THR A 216 -14.19 -4.63 10.95
N SER A 217 -15.07 -5.34 10.25
CA SER A 217 -16.50 -5.43 10.63
C SER A 217 -16.74 -6.34 11.84
N LEU A 218 -15.69 -7.04 12.30
CA LEU A 218 -15.70 -7.96 13.44
C LEU A 218 -16.75 -9.07 13.32
N GLN A 219 -17.11 -9.55 12.13
CA GLN A 219 -18.20 -10.53 12.01
C GLN A 219 -17.78 -11.99 12.23
N ILE A 220 -16.50 -12.32 12.03
CA ILE A 220 -15.99 -13.69 12.01
C ILE A 220 -15.53 -14.12 13.40
N ARG A 221 -16.08 -15.22 13.91
CA ARG A 221 -15.59 -15.86 15.13
C ARG A 221 -14.39 -16.77 14.81
N PRO A 222 -13.46 -16.96 15.76
CA PRO A 222 -13.41 -16.37 17.11
C PRO A 222 -12.82 -14.95 17.16
N CYS A 223 -12.24 -14.44 16.06
CA CYS A 223 -11.58 -13.12 15.98
C CYS A 223 -12.45 -11.96 16.51
N ARG A 224 -13.76 -11.99 16.19
CA ARG A 224 -14.77 -11.05 16.68
C ARG A 224 -14.78 -10.88 18.19
N ASP A 225 -14.55 -11.96 18.93
CA ASP A 225 -14.77 -11.99 20.37
C ASP A 225 -13.53 -11.54 21.15
N LEU A 226 -12.38 -11.38 20.48
CA LEU A 226 -11.12 -10.94 21.09
C LEU A 226 -11.22 -9.57 21.80
N PRO A 227 -11.84 -8.51 21.22
CA PRO A 227 -12.03 -7.24 21.94
C PRO A 227 -12.83 -7.39 23.24
N ARG A 228 -13.69 -8.41 23.38
CA ARG A 228 -14.42 -8.65 24.65
C ARG A 228 -13.48 -9.05 25.77
N LYS A 229 -12.37 -9.71 25.47
CA LYS A 229 -11.40 -10.11 26.51
C LYS A 229 -10.78 -8.87 27.15
N THR A 230 -10.41 -7.86 26.35
CA THR A 230 -9.97 -6.56 26.84
C THR A 230 -11.05 -5.88 27.69
N LYS A 231 -12.28 -5.79 27.15
CA LYS A 231 -13.39 -5.13 27.87
C LYS A 231 -13.72 -5.79 29.21
N LYS A 232 -13.73 -7.13 29.26
CA LYS A 232 -14.01 -7.90 30.48
C LYS A 232 -12.99 -7.66 31.59
N ASN A 233 -11.75 -7.34 31.24
CA ASN A 233 -10.67 -7.06 32.18
C ASN A 233 -10.53 -5.57 32.50
N GLY A 234 -11.55 -4.75 32.19
CA GLY A 234 -11.58 -3.31 32.50
C GLY A 234 -10.94 -2.41 31.45
N GLY A 235 -10.35 -2.99 30.39
CA GLY A 235 -9.76 -2.22 29.29
C GLY A 235 -10.80 -1.51 28.42
N LYS A 236 -10.34 -0.50 27.68
CA LYS A 236 -11.13 0.24 26.70
C LYS A 236 -11.05 -0.43 25.34
N VAL A 237 -12.16 -0.38 24.59
CA VAL A 237 -12.21 -0.85 23.19
C VAL A 237 -12.52 0.34 22.30
N VAL A 238 -11.67 0.58 21.31
CA VAL A 238 -11.88 1.61 20.29
C VAL A 238 -12.11 0.91 18.96
N ILE A 239 -13.09 1.39 18.20
CA ILE A 239 -13.39 0.87 16.86
C ILE A 239 -13.24 2.00 15.84
N VAL A 240 -12.38 1.80 14.85
CA VAL A 240 -12.19 2.70 13.71
C VAL A 240 -12.64 1.95 12.46
N ASN A 241 -13.82 2.29 11.96
CA ASN A 241 -14.41 1.63 10.80
C ASN A 241 -15.47 2.51 10.13
N LEU A 242 -15.48 2.55 8.80
CA LEU A 242 -16.48 3.31 8.04
C LEU A 242 -17.89 2.75 8.21
N GLN A 243 -18.04 1.42 8.30
CA GLN A 243 -19.33 0.76 8.50
C GLN A 243 -19.57 0.44 9.98
N LYS A 244 -20.83 0.21 10.37
CA LYS A 244 -21.16 -0.42 11.66
C LYS A 244 -20.48 -1.78 11.82
N THR A 245 -20.07 -2.12 13.04
CA THR A 245 -19.48 -3.42 13.35
C THR A 245 -20.40 -4.24 14.24
N SER A 246 -20.17 -5.56 14.34
CA SER A 246 -20.96 -6.37 15.28
C SER A 246 -20.62 -6.16 16.76
N MET A 247 -19.63 -5.30 17.06
CA MET A 247 -19.10 -5.07 18.41
C MET A 247 -19.19 -3.60 18.85
N ASP A 248 -19.94 -2.77 18.12
CA ASP A 248 -20.14 -1.35 18.45
C ASP A 248 -20.65 -1.17 19.90
N SER A 249 -21.51 -2.07 20.39
CA SER A 249 -22.11 -1.97 21.73
C SER A 249 -21.13 -2.12 22.90
N ILE A 250 -19.91 -2.62 22.67
CA ILE A 250 -18.89 -2.73 23.73
C ILE A 250 -17.82 -1.64 23.64
N ALA A 251 -17.82 -0.86 22.56
CA ALA A 251 -16.81 0.15 22.29
C ALA A 251 -16.94 1.31 23.29
N SER A 252 -15.80 1.72 23.84
CA SER A 252 -15.66 2.97 24.58
C SER A 252 -15.60 4.19 23.66
N LEU A 253 -15.19 3.98 22.40
CA LEU A 253 -15.10 5.02 21.38
C LEU A 253 -15.27 4.38 19.99
N ILE A 254 -16.08 5.01 19.14
CA ILE A 254 -16.26 4.61 17.73
C ILE A 254 -15.96 5.81 16.86
N ILE A 255 -15.11 5.61 15.85
CA ILE A 255 -14.71 6.62 14.86
C ILE A 255 -15.07 6.09 13.47
N HIS A 256 -15.93 6.82 12.77
CA HIS A 256 -16.28 6.54 11.37
C HIS A 256 -15.43 7.38 10.41
N GLU A 257 -14.18 6.96 10.19
CA GLU A 257 -13.23 7.59 9.26
C GLU A 257 -12.24 6.54 8.74
N ARG A 258 -11.57 6.83 7.61
CA ARG A 258 -10.53 6.01 7.00
C ARG A 258 -9.36 5.83 7.97
N CYS A 259 -8.89 4.59 8.12
CA CYS A 259 -7.82 4.25 9.06
C CYS A 259 -6.55 5.07 8.81
N ASP A 260 -6.15 5.28 7.55
CA ASP A 260 -4.96 6.08 7.20
C ASP A 260 -5.07 7.53 7.70
N ARG A 261 -6.26 8.14 7.65
CA ARG A 261 -6.49 9.49 8.17
C ARG A 261 -6.41 9.54 9.69
N VAL A 262 -7.03 8.58 10.36
CA VAL A 262 -6.99 8.47 11.82
C VAL A 262 -5.54 8.27 12.29
N MET A 263 -4.83 7.30 11.72
CA MET A 263 -3.45 7.00 12.12
C MET A 263 -2.49 8.14 11.83
N LYS A 264 -2.67 8.87 10.72
CA LYS A 264 -1.89 10.09 10.45
C LYS A 264 -2.08 11.14 11.55
N HIS A 265 -3.32 11.39 11.95
CA HIS A 265 -3.59 12.33 13.04
C HIS A 265 -2.97 11.88 14.37
N ILE A 266 -3.04 10.58 14.68
CA ILE A 266 -2.44 10.03 15.89
C ILE A 266 -0.92 10.18 15.89
N LEU A 267 -0.23 9.81 14.80
CA LEU A 267 1.23 9.97 14.71
C LEU A 267 1.65 11.44 14.85
N GLN A 268 0.93 12.36 14.20
CA GLN A 268 1.16 13.81 14.33
C GLN A 268 1.08 14.27 15.78
N LYS A 269 0.00 13.90 16.47
CA LYS A 269 -0.21 14.28 17.88
C LYS A 269 0.79 13.64 18.83
N LEU A 270 1.28 12.44 18.51
CA LEU A 270 2.31 11.75 19.28
C LEU A 270 3.74 12.25 18.96
N ASN A 271 3.91 13.15 17.98
CA ASN A 271 5.21 13.55 17.43
C ASN A 271 6.02 12.34 16.92
N LEU A 272 5.32 11.38 16.33
CA LEU A 272 5.87 10.15 15.75
C LEU A 272 5.69 10.10 14.23
N ASP A 273 5.38 11.23 13.61
CA ASP A 273 5.35 11.31 12.15
C ASP A 273 6.63 10.71 11.57
N PHE A 274 6.48 10.00 10.46
CA PHE A 274 7.64 9.55 9.71
C PHE A 274 8.52 10.76 9.46
N GLU A 275 9.75 10.71 9.97
CA GLU A 275 10.72 11.78 9.77
C GLU A 275 10.68 12.14 8.29
N LYS A 276 10.33 13.40 8.01
CA LYS A 276 10.73 13.99 6.74
C LYS A 276 12.23 13.81 6.74
N LYS A 277 12.77 12.90 5.91
CA LYS A 277 14.22 12.79 5.71
C LYS A 277 14.74 14.22 5.65
N SER A 278 15.66 14.55 6.55
CA SER A 278 16.13 15.90 6.86
C SER A 278 16.74 16.66 5.67
N ASP A 279 16.82 16.03 4.50
CA ASP A 279 17.21 16.65 3.24
C ASP A 279 16.02 17.22 2.44
N LEU A 280 14.80 17.11 2.98
CA LEU A 280 13.56 17.48 2.31
C LEU A 280 12.85 18.59 3.08
N ASN A 281 13.41 19.79 2.92
CA ASN A 281 12.82 21.03 3.38
C ASN A 281 11.32 21.09 3.01
N ASP A 282 10.54 21.16 4.09
CA ASP A 282 9.22 21.75 4.23
C ASP A 282 8.11 21.36 3.23
N LEU A 283 7.34 20.30 3.53
CA LEU A 283 6.05 20.01 2.85
C LEU A 283 5.09 21.22 2.82
N SER A 284 5.24 22.24 3.69
CA SER A 284 4.43 23.46 3.61
C SER A 284 4.57 24.14 2.25
N LYS A 285 5.76 24.03 1.64
CA LYS A 285 6.08 24.62 0.33
C LYS A 285 5.34 23.98 -0.84
N TYR A 286 4.76 22.78 -0.64
CA TYR A 286 3.90 22.11 -1.63
C TYR A 286 2.45 22.01 -1.15
N SER A 287 2.05 22.77 -0.12
CA SER A 287 0.67 22.77 0.39
C SER A 287 -0.37 23.27 -0.62
N HIS A 288 0.08 24.10 -1.57
CA HIS A 288 -0.72 24.57 -2.70
C HIS A 288 -1.04 23.45 -3.70
N VAL A 289 -0.17 22.44 -3.80
CA VAL A 289 -0.33 21.31 -4.73
C VAL A 289 -1.49 20.42 -4.25
N LYS A 290 -2.60 20.42 -4.99
CA LYS A 290 -3.80 19.64 -4.71
C LYS A 290 -3.82 18.27 -5.37
N LYS A 291 -3.16 18.12 -6.51
CA LYS A 291 -3.09 16.84 -7.24
C LYS A 291 -1.79 16.72 -8.03
N VAL A 292 -1.23 15.51 -8.07
CA VAL A 292 -0.03 15.18 -8.84
C VAL A 292 -0.33 13.99 -9.74
N VAL A 293 -0.13 14.14 -11.04
CA VAL A 293 -0.35 13.11 -12.05
C VAL A 293 1.01 12.58 -12.52
N LEU A 294 1.33 11.34 -12.18
CA LEU A 294 2.56 10.68 -12.66
C LEU A 294 2.28 9.94 -13.97
N LEU A 295 2.96 10.36 -15.04
CA LEU A 295 2.91 9.72 -16.34
C LEU A 295 3.97 8.62 -16.44
N LEU A 296 3.50 7.38 -16.47
CA LEU A 296 4.29 6.16 -16.54
C LEU A 296 4.21 5.54 -17.94
N GLY A 297 5.07 4.57 -18.22
CA GLY A 297 5.03 3.80 -19.46
C GLY A 297 6.38 3.63 -20.13
N LYS A 298 6.41 2.81 -21.18
CA LYS A 298 7.65 2.49 -21.90
C LYS A 298 8.27 3.68 -22.64
N ASN A 299 9.54 3.53 -23.04
CA ASN A 299 10.20 4.52 -23.90
C ASN A 299 9.45 4.69 -25.22
N LYS A 300 9.32 5.95 -25.68
CA LYS A 300 8.56 6.35 -26.87
C LYS A 300 7.06 6.00 -26.85
N SER A 301 6.45 5.74 -25.68
CA SER A 301 4.99 5.57 -25.57
C SER A 301 4.19 6.87 -25.74
N GLY A 302 4.86 8.03 -25.74
CA GLY A 302 4.23 9.34 -25.94
C GLY A 302 3.88 10.08 -24.65
N LYS A 303 4.46 9.68 -23.50
CA LYS A 303 4.28 10.36 -22.20
C LYS A 303 4.35 11.88 -22.28
N ASN A 304 5.39 12.44 -22.92
CA ASN A 304 5.55 13.89 -23.06
C ASN A 304 4.54 14.53 -24.01
N TYR A 305 4.02 13.79 -24.99
CA TYR A 305 2.96 14.28 -25.86
C TYR A 305 1.63 14.37 -25.10
N ILE A 306 1.25 13.28 -24.42
CA ILE A 306 0.03 13.24 -23.59
C ILE A 306 0.12 14.25 -22.44
N GLY A 307 1.27 14.34 -21.78
CA GLY A 307 1.50 15.30 -20.70
C GLY A 307 1.32 16.75 -21.13
N ARG A 308 1.83 17.14 -22.32
CA ARG A 308 1.60 18.49 -22.87
C ARG A 308 0.13 18.74 -23.15
N LYS A 309 -0.59 17.78 -23.74
CA LYS A 309 -2.03 17.91 -24.02
C LYS A 309 -2.87 18.02 -22.74
N LEU A 310 -2.52 17.25 -21.70
CA LEU A 310 -3.17 17.37 -20.40
C LEU A 310 -2.86 18.70 -19.72
N ALA A 311 -1.60 19.15 -19.77
CA ALA A 311 -1.19 20.43 -19.20
C ALA A 311 -1.93 21.60 -19.85
N GLU A 312 -2.03 21.60 -21.18
CA GLU A 312 -2.81 22.58 -21.96
C GLU A 312 -4.29 22.58 -21.56
N LYS A 313 -4.93 21.41 -21.47
CA LYS A 313 -6.38 21.31 -21.19
C LYS A 313 -6.77 21.59 -19.74
N LEU A 314 -5.87 21.31 -18.79
CA LEU A 314 -6.13 21.44 -17.36
C LEU A 314 -5.49 22.71 -16.76
N SER A 315 -4.82 23.51 -17.57
CA SER A 315 -3.97 24.61 -17.12
C SER A 315 -2.99 24.14 -16.02
N ALA A 316 -2.46 22.93 -16.16
CA ALA A 316 -1.55 22.31 -15.20
C ALA A 316 -0.10 22.59 -15.57
N ILE A 317 0.82 22.38 -14.62
CA ILE A 317 2.25 22.42 -14.92
C ILE A 317 2.75 21.04 -15.34
N LEU A 318 3.53 20.99 -16.44
CA LEU A 318 4.25 19.79 -16.85
C LEU A 318 5.70 19.88 -16.37
N LEU A 319 6.10 18.94 -15.51
CA LEU A 319 7.45 18.80 -15.01
C LEU A 319 8.05 17.51 -15.59
N ASN A 320 9.22 17.62 -16.23
CA ASN A 320 9.90 16.48 -16.84
C ASN A 320 11.24 16.23 -16.15
N ILE A 321 11.38 15.05 -15.57
CA ILE A 321 12.58 14.65 -14.81
C ILE A 321 13.83 14.66 -15.71
N ASN A 322 13.70 14.22 -16.96
CA ASN A 322 14.83 14.15 -17.89
C ASN A 322 15.33 15.54 -18.32
N GLU A 323 14.41 16.50 -18.50
CA GLU A 323 14.76 17.88 -18.83
C GLU A 323 15.52 18.55 -17.68
N SER A 324 15.16 18.21 -16.44
CA SER A 324 15.87 18.68 -15.24
C SER A 324 17.31 18.19 -15.23
N GLY A 325 17.58 16.97 -15.71
CA GLY A 325 18.94 16.44 -15.82
C GLY A 325 19.80 17.13 -16.87
N GLN A 326 19.22 17.46 -18.03
CA GLN A 326 19.93 18.21 -19.06
C GLN A 326 20.30 19.62 -18.57
N HIS A 327 19.36 20.33 -17.94
CA HIS A 327 19.61 21.68 -17.44
C HIS A 327 20.66 21.69 -16.31
N GLU A 328 20.65 20.67 -15.45
CA GLU A 328 21.65 20.53 -14.39
C GLU A 328 23.03 20.16 -14.93
N TYR A 329 23.09 19.31 -15.97
CA TYR A 329 24.33 19.02 -16.68
C TYR A 329 24.95 20.30 -17.25
N GLU A 330 24.15 21.12 -17.93
CA GLU A 330 24.59 22.40 -18.51
C GLU A 330 25.14 23.33 -17.43
N LYS A 331 24.45 23.46 -16.29
CA LYS A 331 24.93 24.28 -15.16
C LYS A 331 26.23 23.79 -14.53
N THR A 332 26.37 22.48 -14.36
CA THR A 332 27.50 21.89 -13.62
C THR A 332 28.77 21.74 -14.46
N ASN A 333 28.62 21.63 -15.78
CA ASN A 333 29.74 21.41 -16.70
C ASN A 333 30.08 22.64 -17.57
N ASP A 334 29.44 23.81 -17.39
CA ASP A 334 29.74 25.01 -18.18
C ASP A 334 31.14 25.65 -17.95
N ARG A 335 31.97 25.10 -17.04
CA ARG A 335 33.14 25.81 -16.49
C ARG A 335 34.48 25.05 -16.44
N VAL A 336 34.69 23.99 -17.22
CA VAL A 336 35.93 23.19 -17.10
C VAL A 336 36.59 22.87 -18.45
N ASP A 337 37.86 23.26 -18.60
CA ASP A 337 38.79 23.04 -19.73
C ASP A 337 39.27 21.57 -19.89
N THR A 338 38.47 20.58 -19.44
CA THR A 338 38.81 19.15 -19.50
C THR A 338 37.79 18.36 -20.29
N ALA A 339 38.19 17.19 -20.82
CA ALA A 339 37.29 16.29 -21.54
C ALA A 339 36.04 15.95 -20.70
N GLN A 340 34.87 16.43 -21.13
CA GLN A 340 33.62 16.26 -20.41
C GLN A 340 32.92 14.96 -20.79
N PRO A 341 32.30 14.25 -19.83
CA PRO A 341 31.42 13.14 -20.14
C PRO A 341 30.23 13.65 -20.96
N THR A 342 29.73 12.85 -21.91
CA THR A 342 28.48 13.21 -22.60
C THR A 342 27.33 13.36 -21.60
N VAL A 343 26.31 14.18 -21.92
CA VAL A 343 25.10 14.35 -21.08
C VAL A 343 24.54 13.02 -20.62
N ASN A 344 24.50 12.03 -21.53
CA ASN A 344 24.02 10.68 -21.22
C ASN A 344 24.90 9.94 -20.22
N GLN A 345 26.23 10.00 -20.37
CA GLN A 345 27.16 9.37 -19.42
C GLN A 345 27.03 9.97 -18.03
N TRP A 346 27.05 11.30 -17.93
CA TRP A 346 26.91 12.01 -16.67
C TRP A 346 25.53 11.75 -16.01
N THR A 347 24.46 11.80 -16.80
CA THR A 347 23.09 11.56 -16.30
C THR A 347 22.96 10.14 -15.77
N ASN A 348 23.51 9.15 -16.48
CA ASN A 348 23.53 7.76 -16.04
C ASN A 348 24.36 7.55 -14.76
N GLU A 349 25.51 8.21 -14.64
CA GLU A 349 26.34 8.16 -13.42
C GLU A 349 25.59 8.71 -12.20
N LYS A 350 24.92 9.87 -12.35
CA LYS A 350 24.08 10.44 -11.29
C LYS A 350 22.90 9.53 -10.94
N TYR A 351 22.21 8.99 -11.95
CA TYR A 351 21.12 8.04 -11.75
C TYR A 351 21.57 6.75 -11.04
N HIS A 352 22.74 6.21 -11.37
CA HIS A 352 23.29 5.02 -10.72
C HIS A 352 23.66 5.27 -9.25
N ALA A 353 24.24 6.44 -8.96
CA ALA A 353 24.55 6.82 -7.59
C ALA A 353 23.29 7.07 -6.75
N ASP A 354 22.30 7.77 -7.32
CA ASP A 354 21.03 8.04 -6.67
C ASP A 354 19.88 8.16 -7.69
N PRO A 355 19.00 7.15 -7.78
CA PRO A 355 17.88 7.16 -8.71
C PRO A 355 16.85 8.28 -8.49
N THR A 356 16.90 9.00 -7.37
CA THR A 356 15.98 10.11 -7.04
C THR A 356 16.61 11.49 -7.22
N TYR A 357 17.88 11.55 -7.67
CA TYR A 357 18.64 12.79 -7.82
C TYR A 357 17.88 13.85 -8.64
N PHE A 358 17.40 13.48 -9.82
CA PHE A 358 16.71 14.42 -10.71
C PHE A 358 15.30 14.79 -10.23
N CYS A 359 14.65 13.96 -9.41
CA CYS A 359 13.41 14.35 -8.73
C CYS A 359 13.65 15.49 -7.74
N ARG A 360 14.79 15.48 -7.03
CA ARG A 360 15.17 16.57 -6.13
C ARG A 360 15.52 17.83 -6.89
N VAL A 361 16.34 17.72 -7.94
CA VAL A 361 16.72 18.86 -8.80
C VAL A 361 15.48 19.52 -9.42
N MET A 362 14.53 18.72 -9.91
CA MET A 362 13.27 19.21 -10.47
C MET A 362 12.46 20.02 -9.44
N LEU A 363 12.51 19.62 -8.17
CA LEU A 363 11.74 20.21 -7.07
C LEU A 363 12.53 21.24 -6.23
N ASP A 364 13.77 21.55 -6.61
CA ASP A 364 14.64 22.51 -5.91
C ASP A 364 14.11 23.95 -6.07
N GLU A 365 14.22 24.73 -5.00
CA GLU A 365 13.68 26.10 -4.84
C GLU A 365 14.35 27.12 -5.77
N LYS A 366 15.53 26.82 -6.31
CA LYS A 366 16.18 27.63 -7.35
C LYS A 366 15.60 27.42 -8.75
N ASN A 367 14.69 26.46 -8.89
CA ASN A 367 13.98 26.19 -10.13
C ASN A 367 12.65 26.97 -10.10
N GLU A 368 12.62 28.14 -10.73
CA GLU A 368 11.42 29.01 -10.84
C GLU A 368 10.21 28.29 -11.48
N SER A 369 10.41 27.08 -12.02
CA SER A 369 9.38 26.22 -12.59
C SER A 369 8.51 25.48 -11.56
N CYS A 370 8.84 25.44 -10.26
CA CYS A 370 7.89 24.92 -9.26
C CYS A 370 6.85 25.99 -8.91
N SER A 371 5.94 26.24 -9.85
CA SER A 371 4.93 27.30 -9.77
C SER A 371 3.90 27.04 -8.67
N SER A 372 3.18 28.09 -8.28
CA SER A 372 2.02 28.05 -7.37
C SER A 372 0.83 27.25 -7.92
N ASN A 373 0.99 26.56 -9.05
CA ASN A 373 -0.06 25.77 -9.67
C ASN A 373 -0.46 24.58 -8.78
N PRO A 374 -1.77 24.37 -8.51
CA PRO A 374 -2.23 23.29 -7.66
C PRO A 374 -2.22 21.91 -8.34
N LEU A 375 -2.06 21.81 -9.66
CA LEU A 375 -2.10 20.57 -10.42
C LEU A 375 -0.79 20.35 -11.18
N TRP A 376 -0.07 19.30 -10.79
CA TRP A 376 1.22 18.96 -11.38
C TRP A 376 1.10 17.70 -12.22
N ILE A 377 1.71 17.70 -13.40
CA ILE A 377 1.85 16.55 -14.27
C ILE A 377 3.34 16.26 -14.37
N ILE A 378 3.75 15.08 -13.93
CA ILE A 378 5.16 14.69 -13.88
C ILE A 378 5.38 13.61 -14.93
N SER A 379 6.29 13.86 -15.86
CA SER A 379 6.71 12.92 -16.89
C SER A 379 8.17 12.54 -16.75
N GLY A 380 8.57 11.49 -17.48
CA GLY A 380 9.97 11.07 -17.53
C GLY A 380 10.41 10.16 -16.40
N VAL A 381 9.49 9.59 -15.62
CA VAL A 381 9.76 8.56 -14.61
C VAL A 381 10.31 7.29 -15.28
N GLN A 382 11.47 6.82 -14.81
CA GLN A 382 12.18 5.65 -15.32
C GLN A 382 12.42 4.57 -14.26
N HIS A 383 12.36 4.92 -12.97
CA HIS A 383 12.71 4.02 -11.87
C HIS A 383 11.67 4.01 -10.74
N THR A 384 11.48 2.85 -10.09
CA THR A 384 10.53 2.66 -8.97
C THR A 384 10.80 3.59 -7.79
N LYS A 385 12.06 3.77 -7.40
CA LYS A 385 12.50 4.79 -6.42
C LYS A 385 12.01 6.22 -6.70
N GLU A 386 11.83 6.63 -7.95
CA GLU A 386 11.27 7.96 -8.26
C GLU A 386 9.77 8.02 -7.92
N ILE A 387 9.04 6.91 -8.12
CA ILE A 387 7.66 6.78 -7.66
C ILE A 387 7.58 6.84 -6.14
N GLU A 388 8.43 6.07 -5.45
CA GLU A 388 8.52 6.08 -3.98
C GLU A 388 8.82 7.49 -3.46
N TYR A 389 9.70 8.20 -4.16
CA TYR A 389 10.01 9.60 -3.87
C TYR A 389 8.73 10.45 -3.92
N PHE A 390 8.00 10.51 -5.03
CA PHE A 390 6.77 11.31 -5.09
C PHE A 390 5.68 10.82 -4.13
N GLN A 391 5.54 9.51 -3.94
CA GLN A 391 4.63 8.93 -2.94
C GLN A 391 4.94 9.44 -1.54
N SER A 392 6.21 9.62 -1.18
CA SER A 392 6.57 10.13 0.14
C SER A 392 6.04 11.55 0.44
N TYR A 393 5.80 12.39 -0.59
CA TYR A 393 5.24 13.75 -0.41
C TYR A 393 3.75 13.86 -0.72
N PHE A 394 3.29 13.12 -1.74
CA PHE A 394 2.01 13.36 -2.38
C PHE A 394 1.09 12.13 -2.37
N TYR A 395 1.33 11.13 -1.50
CA TYR A 395 0.58 9.86 -1.52
C TYR A 395 -0.95 10.03 -1.59
N ASP A 396 -1.51 11.04 -0.89
CA ASP A 396 -2.94 11.31 -0.80
C ASP A 396 -3.51 12.09 -1.99
N ARG A 397 -2.63 12.55 -2.89
CA ARG A 397 -2.93 13.45 -4.01
C ARG A 397 -2.39 12.93 -5.34
N LEU A 398 -1.84 11.71 -5.36
CA LEU A 398 -1.20 11.10 -6.51
C LEU A 398 -2.19 10.33 -7.39
N LEU A 399 -2.08 10.53 -8.70
CA LEU A 399 -2.77 9.77 -9.73
C LEU A 399 -1.75 9.16 -10.69
N PHE A 400 -1.79 7.84 -10.87
CA PHE A 400 -0.85 7.13 -11.74
C PHE A 400 -1.49 6.88 -13.11
N VAL A 401 -0.93 7.49 -14.15
CA VAL A 401 -1.44 7.36 -15.53
C VAL A 401 -0.40 6.64 -16.36
N TYR A 402 -0.71 5.44 -16.79
CA TYR A 402 0.18 4.63 -17.62
C TYR A 402 -0.11 4.88 -19.10
N ILE A 403 0.88 5.37 -19.85
CA ILE A 403 0.78 5.60 -21.29
C ILE A 403 1.29 4.38 -22.02
N GLU A 404 0.38 3.66 -22.65
CA GLU A 404 0.64 2.46 -23.43
C GLU A 404 0.73 2.80 -24.91
N ALA A 405 1.71 2.21 -25.59
CA ALA A 405 1.79 2.22 -27.05
C ALA A 405 2.31 0.87 -27.54
N SER A 406 1.77 0.38 -28.64
CA SER A 406 2.16 -0.89 -29.25
C SER A 406 3.60 -0.80 -29.74
N ASP A 407 4.26 -1.95 -29.82
CA ASP A 407 5.65 -2.00 -30.29
C ASP A 407 5.78 -1.50 -31.72
N ASP A 408 4.78 -1.72 -32.57
CA ASP A 408 4.76 -1.20 -33.94
C ASP A 408 4.70 0.34 -33.98
N VAL A 409 3.86 0.95 -33.15
CA VAL A 409 3.77 2.41 -33.02
C VAL A 409 5.06 3.00 -32.46
N ARG A 410 5.66 2.32 -31.48
CA ARG A 410 6.94 2.75 -30.88
C ARG A 410 8.09 2.62 -31.87
N LYS A 411 8.16 1.54 -32.65
CA LYS A 411 9.13 1.36 -33.75
C LYS A 411 8.99 2.46 -34.79
N LYS A 412 7.76 2.76 -35.24
CA LYS A 412 7.48 3.89 -36.16
C LYS A 412 7.98 5.24 -35.60
N ARG A 413 7.91 5.43 -34.28
CA ARG A 413 8.41 6.63 -33.57
C ARG A 413 9.92 6.60 -33.28
N GLY A 414 10.66 5.69 -33.92
CA GLY A 414 12.11 5.57 -33.82
C GLY A 414 12.60 4.86 -32.55
N TRP A 415 11.81 3.97 -31.96
CA TRP A 415 12.28 3.13 -30.86
C TRP A 415 13.01 1.90 -31.40
N THR A 416 14.27 1.73 -31.00
CA THR A 416 15.07 0.54 -31.28
C THR A 416 14.83 -0.49 -30.18
N ILE A 417 14.30 -1.67 -30.53
CA ILE A 417 14.21 -2.80 -29.59
C ILE A 417 15.63 -3.32 -29.38
N VAL A 418 16.19 -3.09 -28.20
CA VAL A 418 17.44 -3.72 -27.78
C VAL A 418 17.06 -4.86 -26.84
N ASP A 419 17.46 -6.08 -27.19
CA ASP A 419 17.22 -7.33 -26.45
C ASP A 419 18.02 -7.40 -25.13
N THR A 420 17.82 -6.40 -24.27
CA THR A 420 18.33 -6.42 -22.90
C THR A 420 17.15 -6.23 -21.97
N ALA A 421 16.72 -7.34 -21.36
CA ALA A 421 15.61 -7.43 -20.41
C ALA A 421 15.72 -6.53 -19.15
N ASN A 422 16.75 -5.68 -19.03
CA ASN A 422 17.03 -4.85 -17.87
C ASN A 422 16.84 -3.34 -18.11
N THR A 423 16.52 -2.89 -19.33
CA THR A 423 16.34 -1.45 -19.64
C THR A 423 14.89 -1.06 -19.96
N GLU A 424 13.99 -2.04 -20.08
CA GLU A 424 12.55 -1.75 -20.02
C GLU A 424 12.20 -1.45 -18.57
N CYS A 425 12.11 -0.16 -18.24
CA CYS A 425 11.41 0.43 -17.09
C CYS A 425 10.91 -0.63 -16.10
N GLN A 426 11.52 -0.70 -14.90
CA GLN A 426 11.02 -1.52 -13.77
C GLN A 426 9.53 -1.25 -13.42
N LEU A 427 8.91 -0.29 -14.09
CA LEU A 427 7.56 0.22 -13.96
C LEU A 427 6.50 -0.64 -14.65
N ASP A 428 6.87 -1.49 -15.62
CA ASP A 428 5.89 -2.23 -16.43
C ASP A 428 5.26 -3.38 -15.66
N THR A 429 6.00 -4.00 -14.74
CA THR A 429 5.55 -5.19 -14.03
C THR A 429 5.03 -4.93 -12.63
N ASN A 430 5.26 -3.77 -11.99
CA ASN A 430 5.03 -3.63 -10.54
C ASN A 430 4.50 -2.27 -10.04
N VAL A 431 3.87 -1.44 -10.88
CA VAL A 431 3.39 -0.11 -10.45
C VAL A 431 1.87 -0.01 -10.47
N GLN A 432 1.28 0.55 -9.41
CA GLN A 432 -0.14 0.89 -9.29
C GLN A 432 -0.55 1.84 -10.43
N ARG A 433 -1.63 1.52 -11.16
CA ARG A 433 -2.15 2.33 -12.27
C ARG A 433 -3.57 2.78 -11.95
N SER A 434 -3.80 4.08 -11.91
CA SER A 434 -5.13 4.67 -11.78
C SER A 434 -5.85 4.72 -13.12
N PHE A 435 -5.10 4.89 -14.21
CA PHE A 435 -5.61 4.93 -15.58
C PHE A 435 -4.58 4.37 -16.57
N THR A 436 -5.06 3.75 -17.65
CA THR A 436 -4.23 3.41 -18.81
C THR A 436 -4.70 4.22 -20.01
N PHE A 437 -3.80 4.99 -20.61
CA PHE A 437 -4.04 5.74 -21.84
C PHE A 437 -3.34 5.03 -23.00
N THR A 438 -4.13 4.47 -23.91
CA THR A 438 -3.65 3.78 -25.10
C THR A 438 -3.40 4.78 -26.22
N ASN A 439 -2.15 4.94 -26.62
CA ASN A 439 -1.68 5.92 -27.60
C ASN A 439 -1.25 5.23 -28.91
N ASN A 440 -2.18 4.46 -29.50
CA ASN A 440 -1.95 3.63 -30.68
C ASN A 440 -2.45 4.19 -32.01
N GLU A 441 -3.42 5.11 -32.03
CA GLU A 441 -3.96 5.91 -33.17
C GLU A 441 -5.32 6.52 -32.73
N GLU A 442 -5.89 7.48 -33.48
CA GLU A 442 -6.77 8.56 -32.98
C GLU A 442 -8.21 8.19 -32.55
N ASP A 443 -8.77 7.06 -32.96
CA ASP A 443 -10.22 6.77 -32.83
C ASP A 443 -10.77 6.74 -31.39
N SER A 444 -9.90 6.77 -30.38
CA SER A 444 -10.29 6.83 -28.96
C SER A 444 -9.59 7.93 -28.16
N PHE A 445 -8.78 8.79 -28.81
CA PHE A 445 -7.94 9.77 -28.10
C PHE A 445 -8.78 10.75 -27.29
N ASP A 446 -9.77 11.40 -27.91
CA ASP A 446 -10.59 12.42 -27.25
C ASP A 446 -11.47 11.84 -26.14
N GLN A 447 -11.96 10.61 -26.32
CA GLN A 447 -12.73 9.91 -25.30
C GLN A 447 -11.86 9.57 -24.07
N GLN A 448 -10.67 9.00 -24.29
CA GLN A 448 -9.72 8.70 -23.21
C GLN A 448 -9.25 9.98 -22.50
N MET A 449 -8.98 11.03 -23.26
CA MET A 449 -8.57 12.34 -22.74
C MET A 449 -9.66 12.95 -21.87
N SER A 450 -10.92 12.91 -22.32
CA SER A 450 -12.06 13.43 -21.55
C SER A 450 -12.26 12.67 -20.24
N HIS A 451 -12.15 11.33 -20.28
CA HIS A 451 -12.26 10.50 -19.08
C HIS A 451 -11.12 10.77 -18.09
N LEU A 452 -9.89 10.90 -18.59
CA LEU A 452 -8.73 11.20 -17.75
C LEU A 452 -8.85 12.59 -17.11
N ILE A 453 -9.31 13.60 -17.85
CA ILE A 453 -9.59 14.94 -17.31
C ILE A 453 -10.64 14.90 -16.21
N HIS A 454 -11.73 14.15 -16.41
CA HIS A 454 -12.76 13.99 -15.39
C HIS A 454 -12.20 13.40 -14.09
N MET A 455 -11.37 12.36 -14.19
CA MET A 455 -10.73 11.72 -13.04
C MET A 455 -9.66 12.59 -12.34
N ILE A 456 -8.98 13.47 -13.08
CA ILE A 456 -8.05 14.41 -12.48
C ILE A 456 -8.80 15.47 -11.67
N ASN A 457 -9.98 15.90 -12.14
CA ASN A 457 -10.83 16.89 -11.49
C ASN A 457 -11.68 16.34 -10.33
N SER A 458 -11.93 15.02 -10.29
CA SER A 458 -12.51 14.32 -9.14
C SER A 458 -11.48 14.09 -8.03
#